data_AF-A0A7C5UFG6-F1
#
_entry.id   AF-A0A7C5UFG6-F1
#
_cell.length_a   1.000
_cell.length_b   1.000
_cell.length_c   1.000
_cell.angle_alpha   90.00
_cell.angle_beta   90.00
_cell.angle_gamma   90.00
#
_symmetry.space_group_name_H-M   'P 1'
#
loop_
_entity.id
_entity.type
_entity.pdbx_description
1 polymer ?
#
loop_
_entity_poly.entity_id
_entity_poly.type
_entity_poly.pdbx_seq_one_letter_code
_entity_poly.pdbx_strand_id
1 'polypeptide(L)'
;MKLSRRTLLKLTGGVAALGGAGILGWQLAREHHESTALAAEDLLEVKVEGVYSDAVGAKVVFLSPDKGDKVLRVWVGDAEALAIASALNGIPFPRPMTHDLLLNTIKALGGKVERVVITDLRDNTFFATVFLQSGKGIKELDARPSDSIALALRAKAPIFLSPKVQKVMEPLRSIPAPEKPERPQSKRKGIET
;
A
#
# COMPACT_ATOMS: atom_id res chain seq x y z
N MET A 1 -7.59 -55.74 62.35
CA MET A 1 -8.32 -54.84 63.28
C MET A 1 -9.09 -53.79 62.49
N LYS A 2 -10.43 -53.83 62.65
CA LYS A 2 -11.44 -52.76 62.62
C LYS A 2 -11.34 -51.53 61.67
N LEU A 3 -12.42 -51.39 60.87
CA LEU A 3 -13.16 -50.18 60.45
C LEU A 3 -12.54 -49.25 59.38
N SER A 4 -13.27 -48.56 58.49
CA SER A 4 -14.71 -48.49 58.19
C SER A 4 -14.98 -47.60 56.95
N ARG A 5 -15.84 -48.11 56.06
CA ARG A 5 -16.91 -47.46 55.26
C ARG A 5 -16.77 -46.04 54.66
N ARG A 6 -17.08 -46.01 53.35
CA ARG A 6 -17.86 -44.99 52.58
C ARG A 6 -17.09 -43.69 52.29
N THR A 7 -16.98 -43.19 51.06
CA THR A 7 -18.07 -42.98 50.09
C THR A 7 -17.56 -43.00 48.65
N LEU A 8 -18.41 -43.55 47.80
CA LEU A 8 -18.35 -43.62 46.35
C LEU A 8 -18.54 -42.23 45.73
N LEU A 9 -17.68 -41.79 44.80
CA LEU A 9 -18.18 -41.21 43.56
C LEU A 9 -17.24 -41.59 42.41
N LYS A 10 -17.82 -42.30 41.46
CA LYS A 10 -17.20 -42.88 40.27
C LYS A 10 -17.10 -41.82 39.17
N LEU A 11 -16.04 -41.96 38.37
CA LEU A 11 -15.97 -41.83 36.90
C LEU A 11 -16.27 -40.42 36.33
N THR A 12 -15.47 -39.84 35.45
CA THR A 12 -14.90 -40.40 34.21
C THR A 12 -13.77 -39.51 33.68
N GLY A 13 -12.76 -40.14 33.07
CA GLY A 13 -11.83 -39.54 32.10
C GLY A 13 -10.56 -38.96 32.76
N GLY A 14 -9.39 -39.60 32.76
CA GLY A 14 -8.87 -40.57 31.82
C GLY A 14 -7.87 -39.92 30.86
N VAL A 15 -6.60 -39.86 31.30
CA VAL A 15 -5.36 -40.04 30.51
C VAL A 15 -4.99 -38.84 29.61
N ALA A 16 -4.06 -37.93 29.99
CA ALA A 16 -2.58 -38.10 30.02
C ALA A 16 -2.05 -38.70 28.70
N ALA A 17 -1.16 -38.10 27.91
CA ALA A 17 0.17 -37.74 28.31
C ALA A 17 0.95 -37.24 27.07
N LEU A 18 1.74 -36.19 27.29
CA LEU A 18 3.15 -36.09 26.92
C LEU A 18 3.57 -36.19 25.45
N GLY A 19 3.94 -35.02 24.91
CA GLY A 19 4.94 -34.87 23.86
C GLY A 19 5.66 -33.54 24.05
N GLY A 20 6.71 -33.54 24.87
CA GLY A 20 7.48 -32.35 25.18
C GLY A 20 8.22 -31.79 23.96
N ALA A 21 7.99 -30.51 23.67
CA ALA A 21 8.91 -29.65 22.95
C ALA A 21 8.68 -28.22 23.43
N GLY A 22 9.35 -27.89 24.54
CA GLY A 22 9.78 -26.53 24.87
C GLY A 22 8.70 -25.47 25.02
N ILE A 23 8.44 -25.12 26.29
CA ILE A 23 7.98 -23.78 26.71
C ILE A 23 8.94 -22.67 26.19
N LEU A 24 10.11 -23.03 25.64
CA LEU A 24 11.03 -22.14 24.94
C LEU A 24 10.66 -21.86 23.46
N GLY A 25 9.86 -22.72 22.81
CA GLY A 25 9.44 -22.55 21.41
C GLY A 25 8.29 -21.55 21.21
N TRP A 26 7.51 -21.29 22.25
CA TRP A 26 6.44 -20.28 22.24
C TRP A 26 6.96 -18.87 22.48
N GLN A 27 8.18 -18.71 23.00
CA GLN A 27 8.78 -17.42 23.29
C GLN A 27 9.56 -16.87 22.08
N LEU A 28 10.21 -17.73 21.29
CA LEU A 28 10.94 -17.35 20.07
C LEU A 28 10.03 -17.04 18.86
N ALA A 29 8.81 -17.61 18.82
CA ALA A 29 7.82 -17.25 17.79
C ALA A 29 7.12 -15.91 18.05
N ARG A 30 7.24 -15.35 19.27
CA ARG A 30 6.65 -14.05 19.65
C ARG A 30 7.53 -12.85 19.32
N GLU A 31 8.85 -13.05 19.17
CA GLU A 31 9.78 -11.93 18.94
C GLU A 31 9.83 -11.44 17.48
N HIS A 32 9.31 -12.21 16.52
CA HIS A 32 9.17 -11.78 15.12
C HIS A 32 7.84 -11.12 14.77
N HIS A 33 6.94 -10.92 15.75
CA HIS A 33 5.60 -10.37 15.54
C HIS A 33 5.38 -8.97 16.11
N GLU A 34 6.43 -8.25 16.48
CA GLU A 34 6.34 -6.86 16.99
C GLU A 34 6.51 -5.77 15.92
N SER A 35 6.72 -6.10 14.64
CA SER A 35 7.05 -5.09 13.62
C SER A 35 5.93 -4.68 12.65
N THR A 36 4.76 -5.31 12.62
CA THR A 36 3.77 -5.06 11.53
C THR A 36 2.32 -5.03 12.00
N ALA A 37 2.06 -4.27 13.06
CA ALA A 37 0.72 -3.78 13.33
C ALA A 37 0.80 -2.29 13.63
N LEU A 38 1.00 -1.46 12.60
CA LEU A 38 0.45 -0.11 12.69
C LEU A 38 -1.05 -0.30 12.94
N ALA A 39 -1.50 0.07 14.14
CA ALA A 39 -2.92 0.01 14.46
C ALA A 39 -3.67 0.78 13.37
N ALA A 40 -4.71 0.16 12.79
CA ALA A 40 -5.42 0.71 11.63
C ALA A 40 -5.99 2.11 11.90
N GLU A 41 -6.17 2.47 13.17
CA GLU A 41 -6.67 3.75 13.69
C GLU A 41 -5.76 4.95 13.42
N ASP A 42 -4.45 4.76 13.19
CA ASP A 42 -3.51 5.87 12.94
C ASP A 42 -3.21 6.09 11.45
N LEU A 43 -3.80 5.28 10.57
CA LEU A 43 -3.58 5.37 9.13
C LEU A 43 -4.47 6.46 8.51
N LEU A 44 -3.85 7.33 7.70
CA LEU A 44 -4.57 8.35 6.95
C LEU A 44 -4.90 7.82 5.56
N GLU A 45 -6.18 7.69 5.24
CA GLU A 45 -6.63 7.37 3.88
C GLU A 45 -6.37 8.55 2.95
N VAL A 46 -5.85 8.26 1.76
CA VAL A 46 -5.53 9.24 0.73
C VAL A 46 -6.00 8.81 -0.65
N LYS A 47 -6.25 9.79 -1.51
CA LYS A 47 -6.57 9.63 -2.92
C LYS A 47 -5.44 10.14 -3.78
N VAL A 48 -5.34 9.60 -4.99
CA VAL A 48 -4.43 10.11 -6.01
C VAL A 48 -5.13 11.25 -6.74
N GLU A 49 -4.61 12.47 -6.58
CA GLU A 49 -5.14 13.66 -7.25
C GLU A 49 -4.78 13.69 -8.73
N GLY A 50 -3.53 13.29 -9.03
CA GLY A 50 -3.02 13.35 -10.38
C GLY A 50 -1.54 13.03 -10.47
N VAL A 51 -1.09 12.99 -11.72
CA VAL A 51 0.31 12.87 -12.09
C VAL A 51 0.69 14.14 -12.85
N TYR A 52 1.69 14.86 -12.33
CA TYR A 52 2.15 16.14 -12.85
C TYR A 52 3.61 16.04 -13.31
N SER A 53 4.06 17.08 -14.00
CA SER A 53 5.48 17.28 -14.28
C SER A 53 5.96 18.48 -13.48
N ASP A 54 7.12 18.37 -12.83
CA ASP A 54 7.76 19.51 -12.18
C ASP A 54 8.48 20.42 -13.19
N ALA A 55 9.17 21.45 -12.69
CA ALA A 55 9.84 22.46 -13.52
C ALA A 55 10.95 21.89 -14.42
N VAL A 56 11.49 20.72 -14.09
CA VAL A 56 12.53 20.05 -14.89
C VAL A 56 11.98 18.86 -15.69
N GLY A 57 10.66 18.67 -15.68
CA GLY A 57 9.95 17.65 -16.45
C GLY A 57 9.81 16.29 -15.75
N ALA A 58 10.35 16.14 -14.53
CA ALA A 58 10.25 14.90 -13.77
C ALA A 58 8.81 14.67 -13.32
N LYS A 59 8.39 13.40 -13.27
CA LYS A 59 7.01 13.03 -12.96
C LYS A 59 6.79 12.92 -11.47
N VAL A 60 5.69 13.51 -11.01
CA VAL A 60 5.32 13.53 -9.59
C VAL A 60 3.86 13.17 -9.41
N VAL A 61 3.60 12.24 -8.49
CA VAL A 61 2.26 11.79 -8.10
C VAL A 61 1.85 12.52 -6.84
N PHE A 62 0.66 13.11 -6.85
CA PHE A 62 0.12 13.83 -5.69
C PHE A 62 -0.92 12.98 -5.00
N LEU A 63 -0.76 12.81 -3.69
CA LEU A 63 -1.72 12.13 -2.83
C LEU A 63 -2.25 13.09 -1.76
N SER A 64 -3.55 13.13 -1.57
CA SER A 64 -4.24 14.03 -0.63
C SER A 64 -5.25 13.24 0.21
N PRO A 65 -5.54 13.67 1.44
CA PRO A 65 -6.71 13.19 2.17
C PRO A 65 -7.98 13.87 1.63
N ASP A 66 -9.14 13.25 1.84
CA ASP A 66 -10.45 13.83 1.45
C ASP A 66 -10.72 15.21 2.07
N LYS A 67 -10.16 15.45 3.24
CA LYS A 67 -10.23 16.73 3.95
C LYS A 67 -8.83 17.11 4.39
N GLY A 68 -8.40 18.29 3.97
CA GLY A 68 -7.10 18.84 4.34
C GLY A 68 -6.52 19.68 3.21
N ASP A 69 -5.47 20.42 3.53
CA ASP A 69 -4.71 21.24 2.58
C ASP A 69 -3.28 20.71 2.36
N LYS A 70 -2.98 19.50 2.87
CA LYS A 70 -1.67 18.87 2.74
C LYS A 70 -1.67 17.77 1.69
N VAL A 71 -0.55 17.64 0.99
CA VAL A 71 -0.31 16.63 -0.03
C VAL A 71 1.00 15.91 0.22
N LEU A 72 1.03 14.63 -0.11
CA LEU A 72 2.25 13.87 -0.29
C LEU A 72 2.65 13.91 -1.77
N ARG A 73 3.93 14.20 -2.03
CA ARG A 73 4.50 14.17 -3.37
C ARG A 73 5.43 12.97 -3.50
N VAL A 74 5.20 12.15 -4.51
CA VAL A 74 6.04 10.98 -4.80
C VAL A 74 6.57 11.13 -6.23
N TRP A 75 7.88 11.38 -6.35
CA TRP A 75 8.53 11.39 -7.66
C TRP A 75 8.66 9.96 -8.19
N VAL A 76 8.37 9.81 -9.49
CA VAL A 76 8.33 8.52 -10.18
C VAL A 76 8.93 8.66 -11.57
N GLY A 77 9.30 7.52 -12.19
CA GLY A 77 9.72 7.49 -13.58
C GLY A 77 8.54 7.64 -14.55
N ASP A 78 8.85 7.88 -15.83
CA ASP A 78 7.84 8.03 -16.89
C ASP A 78 6.96 6.78 -17.06
N ALA A 79 7.55 5.59 -16.93
CA ALA A 79 6.83 4.33 -17.05
C ALA A 79 5.82 4.15 -15.90
N GLU A 80 6.23 4.44 -14.66
CA GLU A 80 5.34 4.42 -13.50
C GLU A 80 4.25 5.50 -13.60
N ALA A 81 4.61 6.71 -14.02
CA ALA A 81 3.68 7.80 -14.24
C ALA A 81 2.58 7.41 -15.24
N LEU A 82 2.94 6.80 -16.37
CA LEU A 82 2.00 6.29 -17.36
C LEU A 82 1.08 5.22 -16.77
N ALA A 83 1.63 4.27 -16.00
CA ALA A 83 0.85 3.20 -15.39
C ALA A 83 -0.17 3.71 -14.35
N ILE A 84 0.18 4.75 -13.59
CA ILE A 84 -0.71 5.40 -12.62
C ILE A 84 -1.74 6.27 -13.32
N ALA A 85 -1.30 7.15 -14.23
CA ALA A 85 -2.20 8.08 -14.93
C ALA A 85 -3.26 7.34 -15.76
N SER A 86 -2.89 6.23 -16.43
CA SER A 86 -3.87 5.45 -17.19
C SER A 86 -4.92 4.79 -16.31
N ALA A 87 -4.53 4.25 -15.15
CA ALA A 87 -5.46 3.66 -14.20
C ALA A 87 -6.37 4.71 -13.55
N LEU A 88 -5.81 5.86 -13.16
CA LEU A 88 -6.55 6.97 -12.56
C LEU A 88 -7.64 7.48 -13.52
N ASN A 89 -7.30 7.65 -14.79
CA ASN A 89 -8.21 8.17 -15.82
C ASN A 89 -9.07 7.09 -16.50
N GLY A 90 -8.94 5.82 -16.10
CA GLY A 90 -9.68 4.71 -16.69
C GLY A 90 -9.40 4.51 -18.19
N ILE A 91 -8.18 4.78 -18.65
CA ILE A 91 -7.78 4.64 -20.06
C ILE A 91 -7.55 3.16 -20.37
N PRO A 92 -8.36 2.52 -21.25
CA PRO A 92 -8.19 1.12 -21.59
C PRO A 92 -7.03 0.92 -22.57
N PHE A 93 -6.31 -0.18 -22.41
CA PHE A 93 -5.32 -0.68 -23.38
C PHE A 93 -5.80 -1.98 -24.02
N PRO A 94 -5.43 -2.26 -25.30
CA PRO A 94 -5.84 -3.48 -26.00
C PRO A 94 -5.25 -4.75 -25.39
N ARG A 95 -4.14 -4.65 -24.65
CA ARG A 95 -3.50 -5.74 -23.92
C ARG A 95 -3.29 -5.31 -22.46
N PRO A 96 -3.38 -6.25 -21.49
CA PRO A 96 -3.10 -5.93 -20.08
C PRO A 96 -1.70 -5.35 -19.90
N MET A 97 -1.58 -4.26 -19.15
CA MET A 97 -0.30 -3.77 -18.66
C MET A 97 0.20 -4.64 -17.51
N THR A 98 1.45 -4.42 -17.05
CA THR A 98 2.08 -5.18 -15.97
C THR A 98 1.21 -5.23 -14.70
N HIS A 99 0.65 -4.10 -14.26
CA HIS A 99 -0.20 -4.05 -13.07
C HIS A 99 -1.58 -4.71 -13.28
N ASP A 100 -2.08 -4.74 -14.52
CA ASP A 100 -3.30 -5.50 -14.86
C ASP A 100 -3.03 -7.01 -14.81
N LEU A 101 -1.90 -7.45 -15.37
CA LEU A 101 -1.43 -8.83 -15.28
C LEU A 101 -1.28 -9.26 -13.81
N LEU A 102 -0.61 -8.46 -12.98
CA LEU A 102 -0.44 -8.73 -11.55
C LEU A 102 -1.79 -8.86 -10.82
N LEU A 103 -2.73 -7.94 -11.07
CA LEU A 103 -4.07 -8.01 -10.48
C LEU A 103 -4.81 -9.27 -10.91
N ASN A 104 -4.71 -9.65 -12.19
CA ASN A 104 -5.32 -10.88 -12.70
C ASN A 104 -4.68 -12.13 -12.09
N THR A 105 -3.36 -12.15 -11.91
CA THR A 105 -2.66 -13.23 -11.22
C THR A 105 -3.12 -13.36 -9.76
N ILE A 106 -3.22 -12.24 -9.03
CA ILE A 106 -3.72 -12.23 -7.65
C ILE A 106 -5.14 -12.83 -7.59
N LYS A 107 -6.04 -12.40 -8.47
CA LYS A 107 -7.41 -12.91 -8.55
C LYS A 107 -7.46 -14.39 -8.92
N ALA A 108 -6.67 -14.83 -9.90
CA ALA A 108 -6.62 -16.22 -10.35
C ALA A 108 -6.14 -17.18 -9.24
N LEU A 109 -5.29 -16.69 -8.34
CA LEU A 109 -4.83 -17.43 -7.15
C LEU A 109 -5.78 -17.30 -5.94
N GLY A 110 -6.97 -16.71 -6.13
CA GLY A 110 -7.97 -16.54 -5.07
C GLY A 110 -7.65 -15.42 -4.06
N GLY A 111 -6.75 -14.50 -4.41
CA GLY A 111 -6.40 -13.34 -3.59
C GLY A 111 -7.17 -12.07 -3.95
N LYS A 112 -7.15 -11.11 -3.05
CA LYS A 112 -7.68 -9.75 -3.25
C LYS A 112 -6.70 -8.73 -2.68
N VAL A 113 -6.46 -7.64 -3.40
CA VAL A 113 -5.76 -6.48 -2.84
C VAL A 113 -6.70 -5.81 -1.84
N GLU A 114 -6.37 -5.88 -0.55
CA GLU A 114 -7.20 -5.34 0.53
C GLU A 114 -6.97 -3.84 0.68
N ARG A 115 -5.71 -3.44 0.75
CA ARG A 115 -5.26 -2.05 0.90
C ARG A 115 -3.78 -1.93 0.56
N VAL A 116 -3.34 -0.69 0.36
CA VAL A 116 -1.94 -0.31 0.26
C VAL A 116 -1.61 0.68 1.35
N VAL A 117 -0.42 0.58 1.94
CA VAL A 117 0.11 1.59 2.88
C VAL A 117 1.45 2.08 2.38
N ILE A 118 1.63 3.40 2.26
CA ILE A 118 2.97 4.00 2.17
C ILE A 118 3.50 4.09 3.59
N THR A 119 4.46 3.23 3.91
CA THR A 119 4.83 2.87 5.29
C THR A 119 5.97 3.71 5.83
N ASP A 120 6.95 4.06 5.01
CA ASP A 120 8.17 4.72 5.47
C ASP A 120 8.81 5.65 4.42
N LEU A 121 9.67 6.55 4.89
CA LEU A 121 10.61 7.36 4.12
C LEU A 121 12.00 7.21 4.76
N ARG A 122 12.97 6.66 4.03
CA ARG A 122 14.37 6.52 4.45
C ARG A 122 15.27 6.96 3.30
N ASP A 123 16.26 7.81 3.59
CA ASP A 123 17.20 8.31 2.59
C ASP A 123 16.50 8.85 1.33
N ASN A 124 15.46 9.66 1.54
CA ASN A 124 14.62 10.24 0.50
C ASN A 124 13.89 9.21 -0.41
N THR A 125 13.79 7.96 0.05
CA THR A 125 13.14 6.84 -0.64
C THR A 125 11.92 6.38 0.15
N PHE A 126 10.75 6.45 -0.48
CA PHE A 126 9.51 5.96 0.10
C PHE A 126 9.37 4.44 -0.05
N PHE A 127 8.79 3.81 0.97
CA PHE A 127 8.46 2.38 1.02
C PHE A 127 6.95 2.20 1.10
N ALA A 128 6.45 1.11 0.54
CA ALA A 128 5.04 0.76 0.62
C ALA A 128 4.85 -0.74 0.87
N THR A 129 3.68 -1.07 1.39
CA THR A 129 3.27 -2.46 1.63
C THR A 129 1.90 -2.67 1.02
N VAL A 130 1.80 -3.72 0.19
CA VAL A 130 0.54 -4.21 -0.35
C VAL A 130 0.00 -5.30 0.57
N PHE A 131 -1.20 -5.11 1.09
CA PHE A 131 -1.89 -6.10 1.91
C PHE A 131 -2.81 -6.92 1.01
N LEU A 132 -2.55 -8.23 0.91
CA LEU A 132 -3.33 -9.19 0.14
C LEU A 132 -4.17 -10.05 1.07
N GLN A 133 -5.48 -10.02 0.90
CA GLN A 133 -6.39 -10.96 1.53
C GLN A 133 -6.42 -12.27 0.74
N SER A 134 -6.32 -13.39 1.43
CA SER A 134 -6.47 -14.74 0.88
C SER A 134 -7.26 -15.63 1.85
N GLY A 135 -7.65 -16.84 1.42
CA GLY A 135 -8.26 -17.82 2.31
C GLY A 135 -7.38 -18.24 3.51
N LYS A 136 -6.09 -17.91 3.50
CA LYS A 136 -5.13 -18.18 4.59
C LYS A 136 -4.88 -16.94 5.47
N GLY A 137 -5.69 -15.89 5.34
CA GLY A 137 -5.54 -14.61 6.03
C GLY A 137 -4.84 -13.54 5.17
N ILE A 138 -4.35 -12.51 5.84
CA ILE A 138 -3.69 -11.35 5.23
C ILE A 138 -2.19 -11.65 5.02
N LYS A 139 -1.67 -11.29 3.84
CA LYS A 139 -0.25 -11.34 3.49
C LYS A 139 0.25 -9.94 3.15
N GLU A 140 1.46 -9.64 3.58
CA GLU A 140 2.12 -8.37 3.34
C GLU A 140 3.20 -8.54 2.28
N LEU A 141 3.20 -7.66 1.28
CA LEU A 141 4.22 -7.61 0.25
C LEU A 141 4.90 -6.26 0.28
N ASP A 142 6.23 -6.26 0.45
CA ASP A 142 7.04 -5.06 0.24
C ASP A 142 6.98 -4.64 -1.23
N ALA A 143 6.82 -3.34 -1.46
CA ALA A 143 6.66 -2.79 -2.79
C ALA A 143 7.07 -1.31 -2.85
N ARG A 144 7.43 -0.85 -4.05
CA ARG A 144 7.59 0.58 -4.30
C ARG A 144 6.22 1.28 -4.21
N PRO A 145 6.14 2.54 -3.75
CA PRO A 145 4.90 3.29 -3.74
C PRO A 145 4.25 3.41 -5.13
N SER A 146 5.04 3.61 -6.19
CA SER A 146 4.52 3.73 -7.56
C SER A 146 3.76 2.48 -8.01
N ASP A 147 4.34 1.30 -7.79
CA ASP A 147 3.71 0.02 -8.13
C ASP A 147 2.47 -0.23 -7.28
N SER A 148 2.54 0.11 -5.99
CA SER A 148 1.44 -0.08 -5.05
C SER A 148 0.26 0.83 -5.40
N ILE A 149 0.51 2.09 -5.76
CA ILE A 149 -0.51 3.04 -6.20
C ILE A 149 -1.16 2.56 -7.51
N ALA A 150 -0.36 2.17 -8.50
CA ALA A 150 -0.86 1.69 -9.79
C ALA A 150 -1.72 0.42 -9.66
N LEU A 151 -1.35 -0.49 -8.74
CA LEU A 151 -2.13 -1.69 -8.42
C LEU A 151 -3.40 -1.35 -7.65
N ALA A 152 -3.34 -0.47 -6.64
CA ALA A 152 -4.49 -0.08 -5.82
C ALA A 152 -5.59 0.58 -6.66
N LEU A 153 -5.22 1.49 -7.58
CA LEU A 153 -6.17 2.13 -8.49
C LEU A 153 -6.92 1.10 -9.36
N ARG A 154 -6.21 0.11 -9.92
CA ARG A 154 -6.81 -0.97 -10.73
C ARG A 154 -7.67 -1.92 -9.89
N ALA A 155 -7.24 -2.21 -8.67
CA ALA A 155 -7.95 -3.08 -7.74
C ALA A 155 -9.14 -2.38 -7.06
N LYS A 156 -9.23 -1.04 -7.18
CA LYS A 156 -10.13 -0.19 -6.39
C LYS A 156 -9.95 -0.41 -4.89
N ALA A 157 -8.69 -0.57 -4.47
CA ALA A 157 -8.31 -0.74 -3.08
C ALA A 157 -7.91 0.61 -2.46
N PRO A 158 -8.24 0.85 -1.18
CA PRO A 158 -7.84 2.08 -0.48
C PRO A 158 -6.33 2.18 -0.30
N ILE A 159 -5.83 3.42 -0.34
CA ILE A 159 -4.42 3.77 -0.15
C ILE A 159 -4.30 4.57 1.14
N PHE A 160 -3.33 4.21 1.97
CA PHE A 160 -3.12 4.82 3.28
C PHE A 160 -1.68 5.33 3.44
N LEU A 161 -1.50 6.31 4.33
CA LEU A 161 -0.20 6.79 4.80
C LEU A 161 0.00 6.44 6.26
N SER A 162 1.18 5.92 6.60
CA SER A 162 1.57 5.74 8.00
C SER A 162 1.76 7.10 8.71
N PRO A 163 1.67 7.15 10.05
CA PRO A 163 1.97 8.37 10.81
C PRO A 163 3.34 8.97 10.51
N LYS A 164 4.33 8.13 10.18
CA LYS A 164 5.67 8.58 9.82
C LYS A 164 5.67 9.34 8.49
N VAL A 165 4.94 8.85 7.50
CA VAL A 165 4.81 9.47 6.18
C VAL A 165 3.90 10.71 6.23
N GLN A 166 2.86 10.72 7.07
CA GLN A 166 2.00 11.89 7.26
C GLN A 166 2.78 13.15 7.69
N LYS A 167 3.86 12.99 8.46
CA LYS A 167 4.69 14.11 8.95
C LYS A 167 5.43 14.85 7.85
N VAL A 168 5.66 14.23 6.69
CA VAL A 168 6.38 14.84 5.55
C VAL A 168 5.44 15.41 4.49
N MET A 169 4.12 15.38 4.74
CA MET A 169 3.16 16.02 3.84
C MET A 169 3.27 17.55 3.92
N GLU A 170 3.16 18.19 2.77
CA GLU A 170 3.35 19.64 2.62
C GLU A 170 2.05 20.33 2.16
N PRO A 171 1.85 21.63 2.45
CA PRO A 171 0.68 22.37 1.97
C PRO A 171 0.59 22.42 0.44
N LEU A 172 -0.62 22.23 -0.09
CA LEU A 172 -0.95 22.27 -1.52
C LEU A 172 -0.53 23.60 -2.18
N ARG A 173 -0.52 24.71 -1.45
CA ARG A 173 -0.16 26.04 -2.00
C ARG A 173 1.32 26.22 -2.33
N SER A 174 2.17 25.23 -2.02
CA SER A 174 3.60 25.24 -2.38
C SER A 174 3.87 24.82 -3.84
N ILE A 175 2.83 24.60 -4.66
CA ILE A 175 2.95 24.18 -6.06
C ILE A 175 3.13 25.40 -6.97
N PRO A 176 4.24 25.54 -7.74
CA PRO A 176 4.29 26.45 -8.86
C PRO A 176 3.25 26.01 -9.89
N ALA A 177 2.39 26.91 -10.33
CA ALA A 177 1.44 26.60 -11.41
C ALA A 177 2.21 26.06 -12.63
N PRO A 178 1.71 25.04 -13.34
CA PRO A 178 2.35 24.60 -14.56
C PRO A 178 2.46 25.79 -15.51
N GLU A 179 3.68 26.14 -15.91
CA GLU A 179 3.90 27.16 -16.93
C GLU A 179 3.15 26.71 -18.20
N LYS A 180 2.23 27.57 -18.67
CA LYS A 180 1.54 27.31 -19.93
C LYS A 180 2.61 27.19 -21.01
N PRO A 181 2.58 26.17 -21.88
CA PRO A 181 3.54 26.08 -22.97
C PRO A 181 3.47 27.37 -23.78
N GLU A 182 4.61 28.07 -23.90
CA GLU A 182 4.71 29.23 -24.75
C GLU A 182 4.30 28.81 -26.17
N ARG A 183 3.27 29.48 -26.71
CA ARG A 183 2.90 29.24 -28.11
C ARG A 183 4.11 29.62 -28.96
N PRO A 184 4.59 28.75 -29.85
CA PRO A 184 5.69 29.11 -30.74
C PRO A 184 5.29 30.37 -31.50
N GLN A 185 6.06 31.44 -31.31
CA GLN A 185 5.84 32.70 -32.03
C GLN A 185 5.97 32.41 -33.52
N SER A 186 4.85 32.49 -34.23
CA SER A 186 4.81 32.42 -35.68
C SER A 186 5.61 33.59 -36.24
N LYS A 187 6.90 33.36 -36.54
CA LYS A 187 7.65 34.24 -37.43
C LYS A 187 7.06 34.06 -38.83
N ARG A 188 6.03 34.86 -39.16
CA ARG A 188 5.67 35.11 -40.55
C ARG A 188 6.87 35.83 -41.20
N LYS A 189 7.77 35.06 -41.81
CA LYS A 189 8.67 35.62 -42.83
C LYS A 189 7.79 35.98 -44.01
N GLY A 190 7.57 37.27 -44.21
CA GLY A 190 7.01 37.78 -45.47
C GLY A 190 7.88 37.29 -46.61
N ILE A 191 7.26 36.60 -47.56
CA ILE A 191 7.84 36.40 -48.88
C ILE A 191 7.40 37.64 -49.65
N GLU A 192 8.34 38.57 -49.86
CA GLU A 192 8.18 39.60 -50.88
C GLU A 192 8.40 38.92 -52.24
N THR A 193 7.38 38.96 -53.08
CA THR A 193 7.45 38.68 -54.52
C THR A 193 7.15 39.97 -55.27
#